data_AF-A0A4U9D8F0-F1
#
_entry.id   AF-A0A4U9D8F0-F1
#
_cell.length_a   1.000
_cell.length_b   1.000
_cell.length_c   1.000
_cell.angle_alpha   90.00
_cell.angle_beta   90.00
_cell.angle_gamma   90.00
#
_symmetry.space_group_name_H-M   'P 1'
#
loop_
_entity.id
_entity.type
_entity.pdbx_description
1 polymer ?
#
loop_
_entity_poly.entity_id
_entity_poly.type
_entity_poly.pdbx_seq_one_letter_code
_entity_poly.pdbx_strand_id
1 'polypeptide(L)'
;MDTHHPDGFISRTCQRKSYEMGGKKNLSFSAVSCSQEHIAALIEKIKASPYFKNTVIVVSSDHLAMKNSAWEYLNKQDRSNLFFVLRGDQPQQDTLAVKRNTMDNGATVLDILAAITISALGAAASPGSRFPAYSSI
;
A
#
# COMPACT_ATOMS: atom_id res chain seq x y z
N MET A 1 -15.72 -5.16 0.07
CA MET A 1 -15.57 -4.07 1.05
C MET A 1 -15.31 -2.83 0.28
N ASP A 2 -16.09 -1.79 0.49
CA ASP A 2 -16.13 -0.65 -0.41
C ASP A 2 -15.60 0.59 0.31
N THR A 3 -14.46 1.11 -0.12
CA THR A 3 -13.92 2.41 0.33
C THR A 3 -14.33 3.55 -0.59
N HIS A 4 -15.25 3.29 -1.52
CA HIS A 4 -15.72 4.28 -2.47
C HIS A 4 -16.52 5.39 -1.79
N HIS A 5 -16.45 6.58 -2.39
CA HIS A 5 -17.24 7.72 -1.98
C HIS A 5 -18.74 7.43 -2.11
N PRO A 6 -19.63 8.12 -1.37
CA PRO A 6 -19.38 9.26 -0.49
C PRO A 6 -18.82 8.94 0.90
N ASP A 7 -19.04 7.73 1.45
CA ASP A 7 -18.66 7.40 2.83
C ASP A 7 -18.18 5.95 3.04
N GLY A 8 -18.14 5.14 1.99
CA GLY A 8 -17.77 3.72 2.03
C GLY A 8 -18.80 2.80 2.70
N PHE A 9 -18.48 1.51 2.73
CA PHE A 9 -19.29 0.45 3.32
C PHE A 9 -18.52 -0.28 4.42
N ILE A 10 -19.11 -0.36 5.62
CA ILE A 10 -18.54 -1.04 6.77
C ILE A 10 -19.21 -2.40 6.93
N SER A 11 -18.45 -3.48 6.74
CA SER A 11 -19.00 -4.83 6.92
C SER A 11 -19.35 -5.13 8.36
N ARG A 12 -20.38 -5.98 8.52
CA ARG A 12 -20.79 -6.54 9.81
C ARG A 12 -19.69 -7.38 10.46
N THR A 13 -18.79 -7.94 9.66
CA THR A 13 -17.69 -8.82 10.10
C THR A 13 -16.47 -8.08 10.63
N CYS A 14 -16.37 -6.77 10.41
CA CYS A 14 -15.25 -5.98 10.93
C CYS A 14 -15.34 -5.84 12.45
N GLN A 15 -14.20 -5.95 13.13
CA GLN A 15 -14.09 -5.78 14.58
C GLN A 15 -14.22 -4.29 14.91
N ARG A 16 -13.51 -3.43 14.21
CA ARG A 16 -13.58 -1.97 14.37
C ARG A 16 -14.56 -1.36 13.37
N LYS A 17 -15.80 -1.16 13.82
CA LYS A 17 -16.90 -0.56 13.02
C LYS A 17 -17.00 0.97 13.11
N SER A 18 -16.19 1.58 13.95
CA SER A 18 -16.19 3.03 14.18
C SER A 18 -14.77 3.55 14.32
N TYR A 19 -14.52 4.67 13.66
CA TYR A 19 -13.33 5.47 13.79
C TYR A 19 -13.76 6.89 14.11
N GLU A 20 -13.28 7.44 15.23
CA GLU A 20 -13.63 8.77 15.68
C GLU A 20 -12.51 9.76 15.35
N MET A 21 -12.91 10.95 14.89
CA MET A 21 -12.03 12.09 14.68
C MET A 21 -12.67 13.32 15.32
N GLY A 22 -11.93 13.99 16.21
CA GLY A 22 -12.47 15.15 16.93
C GLY A 22 -13.75 14.84 17.71
N GLY A 23 -13.87 13.65 18.28
CA GLY A 23 -15.04 13.21 19.06
C GLY A 23 -16.30 12.89 18.23
N LYS A 24 -16.19 12.86 16.89
CA LYS A 24 -17.30 12.47 15.99
C LYS A 24 -16.92 11.26 15.16
N LYS A 25 -17.90 10.39 14.90
CA LYS A 25 -17.73 9.24 14.02
C LYS A 25 -17.41 9.71 12.59
N ASN A 26 -16.36 9.15 12.01
CA ASN A 26 -15.96 9.38 10.63
C ASN A 26 -16.21 8.11 9.82
N LEU A 27 -17.18 8.13 8.91
CA LEU A 27 -17.59 6.95 8.15
C LEU A 27 -16.49 6.50 7.17
N SER A 28 -15.84 7.44 6.48
CA SER A 28 -14.75 7.16 5.55
C SER A 28 -13.58 6.47 6.24
N PHE A 29 -13.12 6.98 7.39
CA PHE A 29 -12.06 6.31 8.15
C PHE A 29 -12.50 4.98 8.75
N SER A 30 -13.78 4.84 9.12
CA SER A 30 -14.32 3.55 9.57
C SER A 30 -14.29 2.51 8.44
N ALA A 31 -14.66 2.91 7.22
CA ALA A 31 -14.62 2.04 6.04
C ALA A 31 -13.18 1.64 5.67
N VAL A 32 -12.23 2.58 5.71
CA VAL A 32 -10.80 2.30 5.50
C VAL A 32 -10.26 1.34 6.56
N SER A 33 -10.57 1.57 7.84
CA SER A 33 -10.15 0.68 8.95
C SER A 33 -10.70 -0.74 8.76
N CYS A 34 -11.96 -0.87 8.35
CA CYS A 34 -12.58 -2.16 8.06
C CYS A 34 -11.92 -2.85 6.86
N SER A 35 -11.60 -2.11 5.80
CA SER A 35 -10.84 -2.64 4.65
C SER A 35 -9.45 -3.14 5.06
N GLN A 36 -8.75 -2.38 5.92
CA GLN A 36 -7.44 -2.77 6.44
C GLN A 36 -7.48 -4.08 7.24
N GLU A 37 -8.51 -4.31 8.06
CA GLU A 37 -8.69 -5.59 8.75
C GLU A 37 -8.80 -6.77 7.78
N HIS A 38 -9.57 -6.60 6.70
CA HIS A 38 -9.75 -7.63 5.68
C HIS A 38 -8.47 -7.88 4.87
N ILE A 39 -7.74 -6.83 4.51
CA ILE A 39 -6.45 -6.93 3.83
C ILE A 39 -5.44 -7.64 4.73
N ALA A 40 -5.36 -7.26 6.01
CA ALA A 40 -4.48 -7.91 6.98
C ALA A 40 -4.82 -9.39 7.15
N ALA A 41 -6.10 -9.74 7.29
CA ALA A 41 -6.53 -11.14 7.39
C ALA A 41 -6.18 -11.96 6.14
N LEU A 42 -6.30 -11.38 4.95
CA LEU A 42 -5.88 -12.03 3.70
C LEU A 42 -4.36 -12.23 3.65
N ILE A 43 -3.58 -11.21 3.99
CA ILE A 43 -2.12 -11.28 4.02
C ILE A 43 -1.66 -12.35 5.01
N GLU A 44 -2.20 -12.39 6.23
CA GLU A 44 -1.86 -13.41 7.22
C GLU A 44 -2.23 -14.83 6.75
N LYS A 45 -3.37 -14.98 6.05
CA LYS A 45 -3.74 -16.25 5.44
C LYS A 45 -2.75 -16.70 4.36
N ILE A 46 -2.25 -15.78 3.54
CA ILE A 46 -1.22 -16.07 2.52
C ILE A 46 0.09 -16.42 3.22
N LYS A 47 0.51 -15.65 4.24
CA LYS A 47 1.73 -15.89 5.03
C LYS A 47 1.76 -17.26 5.71
N ALA A 48 0.62 -17.73 6.19
CA ALA A 48 0.47 -19.05 6.81
C ALA A 48 0.47 -20.20 5.78
N SER A 49 0.39 -19.91 4.48
CA SER A 49 0.37 -20.95 3.43
C SER A 49 1.79 -21.44 3.10
N PRO A 50 1.95 -22.69 2.61
CA PRO A 50 3.25 -23.19 2.16
C PRO A 50 3.81 -22.43 0.95
N TYR A 51 2.99 -21.62 0.27
CA TYR A 51 3.37 -20.87 -0.93
C TYR A 51 3.96 -19.50 -0.62
N PHE A 52 3.86 -19.01 0.62
CA PHE A 52 4.28 -17.65 0.97
C PHE A 52 5.72 -17.35 0.55
N LYS A 53 6.62 -18.30 0.79
CA LYS A 53 8.05 -18.17 0.45
C LYS A 53 8.28 -17.81 -1.03
N ASN A 54 7.39 -18.22 -1.93
CA ASN A 54 7.47 -17.93 -3.36
C ASN A 54 6.36 -16.96 -3.83
N THR A 55 5.91 -16.07 -2.95
CA THR A 55 4.85 -15.11 -3.24
C THR A 55 5.33 -13.68 -2.97
N VAL A 56 5.06 -12.79 -3.92
CA VAL A 56 5.18 -11.34 -3.75
C VAL A 56 3.76 -10.79 -3.59
N ILE A 57 3.49 -10.13 -2.47
CA ILE A 57 2.21 -9.45 -2.23
C ILE A 57 2.44 -7.96 -2.41
N VAL A 58 1.63 -7.32 -3.26
CA VAL A 58 1.68 -5.89 -3.51
C VAL A 58 0.36 -5.27 -3.07
N VAL A 59 0.45 -4.30 -2.16
CA VAL A 59 -0.70 -3.49 -1.75
C VAL A 59 -0.52 -2.11 -2.35
N SER A 60 -1.40 -1.74 -3.27
CA SER A 60 -1.35 -0.45 -3.96
C SER A 60 -2.68 0.27 -3.82
N SER A 61 -2.62 1.57 -3.56
CA SER A 61 -3.75 2.46 -3.81
C SER A 61 -3.93 2.65 -5.31
N ASP A 62 -5.17 2.79 -5.73
CA ASP A 62 -5.58 3.20 -7.07
C ASP A 62 -5.48 4.73 -7.22
N HIS A 63 -6.09 5.47 -6.29
CA HIS A 63 -6.14 6.93 -6.32
C HIS A 63 -6.29 7.56 -4.93
N LEU A 64 -6.09 8.88 -4.88
CA LEU A 64 -6.34 9.68 -3.69
C LEU A 64 -7.84 9.77 -3.41
N ALA A 65 -8.23 9.68 -2.14
CA ALA A 65 -9.63 9.82 -1.73
C ALA A 65 -10.29 11.11 -2.29
N MET A 66 -11.46 10.96 -2.90
CA MET A 66 -12.30 12.09 -3.30
C MET A 66 -12.94 12.74 -2.06
N LYS A 67 -13.68 13.84 -2.24
CA LYS A 67 -14.39 14.51 -1.15
C LYS A 67 -15.35 13.54 -0.46
N ASN A 68 -15.16 13.37 0.85
CA ASN A 68 -15.90 12.45 1.71
C ASN A 68 -15.88 12.94 3.17
N SER A 69 -16.44 12.18 4.12
CA SER A 69 -16.42 12.54 5.55
C SER A 69 -15.02 12.74 6.16
N ALA A 70 -13.94 12.24 5.53
CA ALA A 70 -12.55 12.43 5.99
C ALA A 70 -11.83 13.64 5.35
N TRP A 71 -12.46 14.33 4.39
CA TRP A 71 -11.84 15.35 3.54
C TRP A 71 -11.11 16.46 4.31
N GLU A 72 -11.73 17.01 5.35
CA GLU A 72 -11.15 18.11 6.14
C GLU A 72 -9.87 17.71 6.89
N TYR A 73 -9.67 16.43 7.14
CA TYR A 73 -8.47 15.89 7.78
C TYR A 73 -7.41 15.56 6.73
N LEU A 74 -7.82 14.95 5.61
CA LEU A 74 -6.91 14.51 4.54
C LEU A 74 -6.22 15.67 3.83
N ASN A 75 -6.93 16.77 3.58
CA ASN A 75 -6.38 17.91 2.84
C ASN A 75 -5.41 18.78 3.63
N LYS A 76 -5.23 18.51 4.93
CA LYS A 76 -4.21 19.16 5.76
C LYS A 76 -2.85 18.46 5.66
N GLN A 77 -2.78 17.34 4.95
CA GLN A 77 -1.60 16.52 4.81
C GLN A 77 -1.11 16.56 3.36
N ASP A 78 0.17 16.26 3.16
CA ASP A 78 0.65 15.88 1.83
C ASP A 78 0.08 14.50 1.48
N ARG A 79 -0.47 14.38 0.27
CA ARG A 79 -1.31 13.24 -0.12
C ARG A 79 -0.59 12.37 -1.14
N SER A 80 -0.38 11.11 -0.78
CA SER A 80 0.25 10.11 -1.65
C SER A 80 -0.58 8.83 -1.73
N ASN A 81 -0.43 8.11 -2.84
CA ASN A 81 -0.94 6.77 -3.00
C ASN A 81 -0.02 5.78 -2.27
N LEU A 82 -0.59 4.77 -1.61
CA LEU A 82 0.20 3.69 -1.02
C LEU A 82 0.78 2.80 -2.13
N PHE A 83 2.05 2.44 -2.00
CA PHE A 83 2.65 1.33 -2.72
C PHE A 83 3.56 0.57 -1.75
N PHE A 84 3.18 -0.66 -1.43
CA PHE A 84 3.84 -1.49 -0.43
C PHE A 84 4.00 -2.90 -0.94
N VAL A 85 5.19 -3.48 -0.74
CA VAL A 85 5.53 -4.82 -1.20
C VAL A 85 5.96 -5.68 -0.02
N LEU A 86 5.40 -6.88 0.06
CA LEU A 86 5.79 -7.94 0.98
C LEU A 86 6.35 -9.12 0.20
N ARG A 87 7.50 -9.61 0.65
CA ARG A 87 8.21 -10.73 0.06
C ARG A 87 8.32 -11.86 1.07
N GLY A 88 7.91 -13.07 0.69
CA GLY A 88 8.06 -14.22 1.56
C GLY A 88 9.49 -14.78 1.63
N ASP A 89 10.36 -14.40 0.69
CA ASP A 89 11.77 -14.79 0.65
C ASP A 89 12.70 -13.76 1.32
N GLN A 90 12.23 -12.53 1.54
CA GLN A 90 12.99 -11.43 2.15
C GLN A 90 12.15 -10.70 3.21
N PRO A 91 12.39 -10.98 4.51
CA PRO A 91 11.66 -10.31 5.60
C PRO A 91 12.17 -8.89 5.90
N GLN A 92 13.00 -8.31 5.04
CA GLN A 92 13.59 -6.99 5.24
C GLN A 92 12.54 -5.89 5.08
N GLN A 93 12.56 -4.93 6.01
CA GLN A 93 11.73 -3.74 5.94
C GLN A 93 12.61 -2.55 5.54
N ASP A 94 12.41 -2.05 4.33
CA ASP A 94 13.03 -0.82 3.84
C ASP A 94 11.96 0.21 3.51
N THR A 95 12.31 1.49 3.66
CA THR A 95 11.48 2.61 3.18
C THR A 95 12.28 3.36 2.12
N LEU A 96 11.73 3.44 0.92
CA LEU A 96 12.36 4.14 -0.20
C LEU A 96 11.61 5.45 -0.48
N ALA A 97 12.18 6.55 0.00
CA ALA A 97 11.65 7.90 -0.22
C ALA A 97 12.05 8.44 -1.61
N VAL A 98 11.65 7.74 -2.67
CA VAL A 98 11.90 8.15 -4.06
C VAL A 98 10.60 8.65 -4.68
N LYS A 99 10.67 9.77 -5.42
CA LYS A 99 9.52 10.28 -6.18
C LYS A 99 9.16 9.27 -7.28
N ARG A 100 7.92 8.77 -7.25
CA ARG A 100 7.35 7.81 -8.21
C ARG A 100 5.89 8.14 -8.50
N ASN A 101 5.34 7.52 -9.53
CA ASN A 101 3.92 7.55 -9.83
C ASN A 101 3.38 6.11 -10.05
N THR A 102 2.07 5.95 -10.14
CA THR A 102 1.42 4.62 -10.25
C THR A 102 1.76 3.86 -11.54
N MET A 103 2.26 4.53 -12.58
CA MET A 103 2.73 3.87 -13.81
C MET A 103 4.04 3.11 -13.59
N ASP A 104 4.83 3.49 -12.58
CA ASP A 104 6.07 2.81 -12.22
C ASP A 104 5.82 1.47 -11.50
N ASN A 105 4.61 1.25 -10.97
CA ASN A 105 4.28 0.09 -10.14
C ASN A 105 4.49 -1.22 -10.91
N GLY A 106 4.01 -1.30 -12.16
CA GLY A 106 4.14 -2.50 -12.98
C GLY A 106 5.60 -2.87 -13.26
N ALA A 107 6.40 -1.89 -13.71
CA ALA A 107 7.83 -2.09 -13.94
C ALA A 107 8.58 -2.47 -12.66
N THR A 108 8.21 -1.89 -11.52
CA THR A 108 8.81 -2.21 -10.21
C THR A 108 8.49 -3.64 -9.79
N VAL A 109 7.25 -4.10 -9.94
CA VAL A 109 6.88 -5.49 -9.63
C VAL A 109 7.57 -6.46 -10.56
N LEU A 110 7.65 -6.15 -11.86
CA LEU A 110 8.40 -6.95 -12.82
C LEU A 110 9.87 -7.04 -12.45
N ASP A 111 10.51 -5.95 -12.03
CA ASP A 111 11.89 -5.99 -11.56
C ASP A 111 12.06 -6.84 -10.30
N ILE A 112 11.14 -6.77 -9.34
CA ILE A 112 11.18 -7.62 -8.13
C ILE A 112 11.05 -9.10 -8.49
N LEU A 113 10.18 -9.44 -9.45
CA LEU A 113 10.02 -10.81 -9.96
C LEU A 113 11.17 -11.23 -10.87
N ALA A 114 11.75 -10.30 -11.63
CA ALA A 114 12.90 -10.53 -12.48
C ALA A 114 14.19 -10.65 -11.66
N ALA A 115 14.31 -10.00 -10.50
CA ALA A 115 15.36 -10.27 -9.53
C ALA A 115 15.28 -11.70 -8.97
N ILE A 116 14.12 -12.35 -9.08
CA ILE A 116 13.94 -13.79 -8.83
C ILE A 116 14.29 -14.62 -10.08
N THR A 117 14.35 -14.02 -11.28
CA THR A 117 14.48 -14.73 -12.57
C THR A 117 15.82 -14.50 -13.32
N ILE A 118 16.30 -13.26 -13.55
CA ILE A 118 17.51 -12.95 -14.36
C ILE A 118 18.10 -11.58 -13.98
N SER A 119 19.44 -11.52 -13.86
CA SER A 119 20.32 -10.36 -14.04
C SER A 119 20.11 -9.58 -15.37
N ALA A 120 18.93 -9.02 -15.68
CA ALA A 120 18.70 -8.34 -16.96
C ALA A 120 17.72 -7.14 -16.89
N LEU A 121 18.32 -5.95 -16.89
CA LEU A 121 17.89 -4.62 -17.39
C LEU A 121 16.44 -4.13 -17.21
N GLY A 122 16.31 -3.09 -16.38
CA GLY A 122 15.29 -2.04 -16.38
C GLY A 122 15.35 -1.23 -15.09
N ALA A 123 15.30 0.10 -15.12
CA ALA A 123 15.61 0.96 -13.96
C ALA A 123 14.64 0.77 -12.77
N ALA A 124 15.03 -0.13 -11.87
CA ALA A 124 14.43 -0.38 -10.57
C ALA A 124 14.72 0.75 -9.57
N ALA A 125 13.78 1.04 -8.67
CA ALA A 125 14.15 1.61 -7.37
C ALA A 125 14.30 0.47 -6.35
N SER A 126 15.23 -0.44 -6.62
CA SER A 126 15.69 -1.41 -5.63
C SER A 126 16.90 -0.83 -4.90
N PRO A 127 17.12 -1.11 -3.59
CA PRO A 127 18.28 -0.60 -2.85
C PRO A 127 19.66 -1.03 -3.40
N GLY A 128 19.69 -1.83 -4.48
CA GLY A 128 20.91 -2.37 -5.09
C GLY A 128 21.48 -1.62 -6.29
N SER A 129 20.80 -0.62 -6.87
CA SER A 129 21.37 0.13 -8.01
C SER A 129 22.23 1.29 -7.51
N ARG A 130 23.54 1.06 -7.39
CA ARG A 130 24.53 2.15 -7.29
C ARG A 130 24.42 3.05 -8.51
N PHE A 131 23.94 4.27 -8.32
CA PHE A 131 24.33 5.42 -9.14
C PHE A 131 24.70 6.58 -8.21
N PRO A 132 25.75 7.35 -8.57
CA PRO A 132 26.45 8.22 -7.64
C PRO A 132 25.61 9.42 -7.24
N ALA A 133 25.95 9.97 -6.08
CA ALA A 133 25.42 11.20 -5.53
C ALA A 133 25.19 12.27 -6.60
N TYR A 134 23.95 12.77 -6.67
CA TYR A 134 23.69 14.13 -7.10
C TYR A 134 22.84 14.83 -6.04
N SER A 135 23.52 15.71 -5.31
CA SER A 135 22.93 16.85 -4.63
C SER A 135 22.24 17.74 -5.65
N SER A 136 20.99 18.15 -5.39
CA SER A 136 20.57 19.56 -5.38
C SER A 136 19.05 19.69 -5.21
N ILE A 137 18.68 20.37 -4.12
CA ILE A 137 17.46 21.14 -3.80
C ILE A 137 16.12 20.41 -3.91
#